data_AF-A0A0C4F8W0-F1
#
_entry.id   AF-A0A0C4F8W0-F1
#
_cell.length_a   1.000
_cell.length_b   1.000
_cell.length_c   1.000
_cell.angle_alpha   90.00
_cell.angle_beta   90.00
_cell.angle_gamma   90.00
#
_symmetry.space_group_name_H-M   'P 1'
#
loop_
_entity.id
_entity.type
_entity.pdbx_description
1 polymer ?
#
loop_
_entity_poly.entity_id
_entity_poly.type
_entity_poly.pdbx_seq_one_letter_code
_entity_poly.pdbx_strand_id
1 'polypeptide(L)'
;MTRAAELCRMACARWSVWVVMPPSAGCVGRRLDRYCFEDFQSRPFWALRGSGASYGIMTAIRFQTETAPREATDFGIQWNLNEEDFGQTLIKLQTFCMSDVPAQLGMTVNLRKSKESGKLLFDFAGAWYGEASAFAGVVQPFLSQMPPPTHNSVKTTDWITSLSRILGGQALSTASKFRNPDVSRHNVDLAEEHDTFYAKSLTTPASAPMSNSSIAAFSKVLATQGLQSKT
;
A
#
# COMPACT_ATOMS: atom_id res chain seq x y z
N MET A 1 28.50 -9.25 -10.33
CA MET A 1 27.36 -9.16 -11.27
C MET A 1 26.40 -10.29 -10.97
N THR A 2 25.12 -9.93 -10.80
CA THR A 2 23.93 -10.80 -10.71
C THR A 2 23.74 -11.64 -9.45
N ARG A 3 23.25 -11.00 -8.36
CA ARG A 3 22.47 -11.66 -7.29
C ARG A 3 21.58 -10.69 -6.47
N ALA A 4 21.00 -9.69 -7.13
CA ALA A 4 20.16 -8.67 -6.51
C ALA A 4 18.70 -8.64 -7.02
N ALA A 5 18.20 -9.76 -7.58
CA ALA A 5 16.83 -9.83 -8.12
C ALA A 5 16.02 -11.02 -7.58
N GLU A 6 16.39 -11.58 -6.43
CA GLU A 6 15.77 -12.80 -5.89
C GLU A 6 15.29 -12.66 -4.45
N LEU A 7 14.67 -11.52 -4.13
CA LEU A 7 13.89 -11.33 -2.90
C LEU A 7 12.50 -10.71 -3.16
N CYS A 8 11.93 -11.00 -4.33
CA CYS A 8 10.47 -11.01 -4.53
C CYS A 8 9.91 -12.44 -4.33
N ARG A 9 10.38 -13.11 -3.28
CA ARG A 9 9.88 -14.40 -2.80
C ARG A 9 9.72 -14.33 -1.28
N MET A 10 8.68 -13.65 -0.83
CA MET A 10 8.07 -13.97 0.46
C MET A 10 6.87 -14.87 0.18
N ALA A 11 6.95 -16.08 0.73
CA ALA A 11 5.91 -17.09 0.89
C ALA A 11 5.11 -17.46 -0.38
N CYS A 12 5.44 -18.64 -0.91
CA CYS A 12 4.48 -19.45 -1.66
C CYS A 12 3.30 -19.77 -0.72
N ALA A 13 2.33 -18.86 -0.66
CA ALA A 13 1.07 -19.12 0.00
C ALA A 13 0.28 -20.10 -0.87
N ARG A 14 -0.21 -21.17 -0.25
CA ARG A 14 -1.12 -22.14 -0.87
C ARG A 14 -2.53 -21.64 -0.62
N TRP A 15 -3.17 -21.09 -1.64
CA TRP A 15 -4.50 -20.48 -1.51
C TRP A 15 -5.61 -21.44 -1.94
N SER A 16 -6.84 -21.09 -1.62
CA SER A 16 -8.03 -21.79 -2.11
C SER A 16 -9.13 -20.77 -2.37
N VAL A 17 -9.71 -20.78 -3.57
CA VAL A 17 -10.77 -19.86 -3.96
C VAL A 17 -12.03 -20.65 -4.35
N TRP A 18 -13.18 -20.17 -3.87
CA TRP A 18 -14.49 -20.78 -4.10
C TRP A 18 -15.24 -19.95 -5.14
N VAL A 19 -15.58 -20.56 -6.28
CA VAL A 19 -16.27 -19.88 -7.39
C VAL A 19 -17.51 -20.65 -7.80
N VAL A 20 -18.64 -19.95 -7.89
CA VAL A 20 -19.85 -20.47 -8.54
C VAL A 20 -19.78 -20.05 -10.02
N MET A 21 -19.56 -21.03 -10.90
CA MET A 21 -19.56 -20.81 -12.36
C MET A 21 -20.95 -21.11 -12.95
N PRO A 22 -21.40 -20.37 -13.99
CA PRO A 22 -22.61 -20.73 -14.70
C PRO A 22 -22.48 -22.12 -15.35
N PRO A 23 -23.59 -22.88 -15.49
CA PRO A 23 -23.56 -24.20 -16.08
C PRO A 23 -23.31 -24.11 -17.59
N SER A 24 -22.04 -24.24 -18.02
CA SER A 24 -21.73 -24.62 -19.39
C SER A 24 -21.93 -26.14 -19.54
N ALA A 25 -22.65 -26.53 -20.58
CA ALA A 25 -23.14 -27.88 -20.85
C ALA A 25 -22.13 -29.00 -20.54
N GLY A 26 -22.57 -30.00 -19.74
CA GLY A 26 -21.90 -31.31 -19.70
C GLY A 26 -21.51 -31.92 -18.34
N CYS A 27 -22.01 -31.47 -17.19
CA CYS A 27 -21.72 -32.15 -15.91
C CYS A 27 -23.00 -32.42 -15.10
N VAL A 28 -23.41 -33.69 -15.03
CA VAL A 28 -24.45 -34.20 -14.12
C VAL A 28 -23.78 -34.60 -12.81
N GLY A 29 -24.11 -33.90 -11.71
CA GLY A 29 -23.64 -34.25 -10.36
C GLY A 29 -23.83 -33.13 -9.34
N ARG A 30 -24.54 -33.42 -8.25
CA ARG A 30 -25.04 -32.46 -7.24
C ARG A 30 -23.93 -31.75 -6.45
N ARG A 31 -23.72 -30.45 -6.73
CA ARG A 31 -23.50 -29.28 -5.83
C ARG A 31 -22.74 -28.22 -6.66
N LEU A 32 -23.32 -27.03 -6.83
CA LEU A 32 -22.89 -25.98 -7.77
C LEU A 32 -21.59 -25.24 -7.38
N ASP A 33 -20.78 -25.81 -6.48
CA ASP A 33 -19.58 -25.18 -5.97
C ASP A 33 -18.34 -25.79 -6.64
N ARG A 34 -17.63 -25.01 -7.46
CA ARG A 34 -16.31 -25.44 -7.96
C ARG A 34 -15.22 -24.82 -7.11
N TYR A 35 -14.25 -25.66 -6.73
CA TYR A 35 -13.09 -25.24 -5.95
C TYR A 35 -11.86 -25.13 -6.84
N CYS A 36 -11.13 -24.03 -6.69
CA CYS A 36 -9.87 -23.79 -7.37
C CYS A 36 -8.74 -23.73 -6.33
N PHE A 37 -7.76 -24.61 -6.50
CA PHE A 37 -6.56 -24.75 -5.68
C PHE A 37 -5.34 -24.76 -6.60
N GLU A 38 -4.15 -24.55 -6.04
CA GLU A 38 -2.90 -24.62 -6.80
C GLU A 38 -2.71 -25.99 -7.48
N ASP A 39 -3.11 -27.08 -6.80
CA ASP A 39 -3.01 -28.45 -7.31
C ASP A 39 -4.26 -28.95 -8.05
N PHE A 40 -5.34 -28.15 -8.09
CA PHE A 40 -6.61 -28.52 -8.73
C PHE A 40 -7.26 -27.29 -9.37
N GLN A 41 -7.33 -27.26 -10.72
CA GLN A 41 -7.74 -26.09 -11.51
C GLN A 41 -6.79 -24.88 -11.34
N SER A 42 -5.48 -25.13 -11.52
CA SER A 42 -4.41 -24.14 -11.40
C SER A 42 -4.57 -22.89 -12.28
N ARG A 43 -5.18 -23.02 -13.47
CA ARG A 43 -5.41 -21.90 -14.40
C ARG A 43 -6.48 -20.91 -13.88
N PRO A 44 -7.71 -21.33 -13.56
CA PRO A 44 -8.68 -20.47 -12.86
C PRO A 44 -8.13 -19.92 -11.55
N PHE A 45 -7.44 -20.76 -10.75
CA PHE A 45 -6.85 -20.34 -9.49
C PHE A 45 -5.83 -19.21 -9.65
N TRP A 46 -4.97 -19.28 -10.66
CA TRP A 46 -4.03 -18.21 -10.97
C TRP A 46 -4.76 -16.92 -11.39
N ALA A 47 -5.74 -17.02 -12.29
CA ALA A 47 -6.47 -15.86 -12.79
C ALA A 47 -7.27 -15.12 -11.70
N LEU A 48 -7.85 -15.87 -10.75
CA LEU A 48 -8.60 -15.29 -9.63
C LEU A 48 -7.73 -14.40 -8.72
N ARG A 49 -6.41 -14.54 -8.73
CA ARG A 49 -5.45 -13.75 -7.93
C ARG A 49 -4.97 -12.46 -8.63
N GLY A 50 -5.74 -11.93 -9.57
CA GLY A 50 -5.44 -10.65 -10.22
C GLY A 50 -6.52 -10.14 -11.18
N SER A 51 -7.36 -11.02 -11.72
CA SER A 51 -8.43 -10.67 -12.68
C SER A 51 -9.77 -11.34 -12.34
N GLY A 52 -10.02 -11.66 -11.06
CA GLY A 52 -11.13 -12.51 -10.63
C GLY A 52 -12.53 -12.06 -11.07
N ALA A 53 -12.77 -10.76 -11.25
CA ALA A 53 -14.04 -10.24 -11.73
C ALA A 53 -14.44 -10.76 -13.13
N SER A 54 -13.48 -11.17 -13.96
CA SER A 54 -13.74 -11.73 -15.29
C SER A 54 -14.08 -13.23 -15.29
N TYR A 55 -13.99 -13.90 -14.15
CA TYR A 55 -14.05 -15.38 -14.06
C TYR A 55 -15.23 -15.92 -13.25
N GLY A 56 -16.04 -15.06 -12.64
CA GLY A 56 -17.28 -15.44 -11.95
C GLY A 56 -17.48 -14.74 -10.61
N ILE A 57 -18.45 -15.24 -9.84
CA ILE A 57 -18.74 -14.71 -8.50
C ILE A 57 -17.94 -15.54 -7.49
N MET A 58 -16.97 -14.89 -6.85
CA MET A 58 -16.19 -15.47 -5.75
C MET A 58 -16.98 -15.35 -4.45
N THR A 59 -17.29 -16.48 -3.83
CA THR A 59 -18.13 -16.53 -2.61
C THR A 59 -17.31 -16.70 -1.34
N ALA A 60 -16.08 -17.19 -1.45
CA ALA A 60 -15.15 -17.30 -0.33
C ALA A 60 -13.68 -17.27 -0.80
N ILE A 61 -12.82 -16.73 0.06
CA ILE A 61 -11.37 -16.73 -0.09
C ILE A 61 -10.78 -17.37 1.17
N ARG A 62 -9.84 -18.29 1.00
CA ARG A 62 -9.04 -18.84 2.11
C ARG A 62 -7.64 -18.25 2.08
N PHE A 63 -7.26 -17.62 3.18
CA PHE A 63 -5.93 -17.07 3.40
C PHE A 63 -5.11 -18.02 4.29
N GLN A 64 -3.82 -18.11 4.00
CA GLN A 64 -2.85 -18.58 4.99
C GLN A 64 -2.31 -17.35 5.71
N THR A 65 -2.59 -17.24 7.01
CA THR A 65 -2.17 -16.09 7.82
C THR A 65 -0.72 -16.25 8.25
N GLU A 66 0.03 -15.15 8.22
CA GLU A 66 1.36 -15.07 8.82
C GLU A 66 1.27 -14.71 10.30
N THR A 67 2.35 -14.97 11.04
CA THR A 67 2.43 -14.53 12.44
C THR A 67 2.48 -13.01 12.50
N ALA A 68 1.54 -12.41 13.23
CA ALA A 68 1.54 -10.96 13.44
C ALA A 68 2.85 -10.51 14.12
N PRO A 69 3.49 -9.44 13.63
CA PRO A 69 4.60 -8.81 14.35
C PRO A 69 4.19 -8.48 15.78
N ARG A 70 5.10 -8.66 16.75
CA ARG A 70 4.83 -8.28 18.14
C ARG A 70 4.69 -6.77 18.28
N GLU A 71 5.45 -6.04 17.48
CA GLU A 71 5.46 -4.59 17.44
C GLU A 71 5.57 -4.10 15.99
N ALA A 72 5.11 -2.88 15.77
CA ALA A 72 5.29 -2.14 14.54
C ALA A 72 5.63 -0.69 14.91
N THR A 73 6.58 -0.11 14.18
CA THR A 73 6.99 1.29 14.36
C THR A 73 6.42 2.12 13.22
N ASP A 74 5.31 2.80 13.47
CA ASP A 74 4.71 3.75 12.53
C ASP A 74 5.54 5.02 12.47
N PHE A 75 5.69 5.59 11.28
CA PHE A 75 6.36 6.87 11.10
C PHE A 75 5.65 7.77 10.09
N GLY A 76 5.81 9.07 10.28
CA GLY A 76 5.38 10.14 9.37
C GLY A 76 6.29 11.34 9.51
N ILE A 77 7.12 11.55 8.50
CA ILE A 77 8.16 12.60 8.46
C ILE A 77 7.88 13.50 7.26
N GLN A 78 7.78 14.80 7.50
CA GLN A 78 7.26 15.74 6.50
C GLN A 78 8.20 16.91 6.26
N TRP A 79 8.16 17.40 5.02
CA TRP A 79 8.83 18.62 4.59
C TRP A 79 7.92 19.47 3.71
N ASN A 80 8.02 20.79 3.85
CA ASN A 80 7.44 21.75 2.92
C ASN A 80 8.53 22.27 1.99
N LEU A 81 8.48 21.88 0.72
CA LEU A 81 9.56 22.08 -0.26
C LEU A 81 9.10 22.97 -1.42
N ASN A 82 10.03 23.72 -2.01
CA ASN A 82 9.82 24.36 -3.31
C ASN A 82 9.92 23.31 -4.44
N GLU A 83 9.67 23.72 -5.69
CA GLU A 83 9.72 22.82 -6.86
C GLU A 83 11.06 22.08 -7.01
N GLU A 84 12.18 22.80 -6.87
CA GLU A 84 13.52 22.26 -7.08
C GLU A 84 13.88 21.24 -6.00
N ASP A 85 13.73 21.61 -4.73
CA ASP A 85 14.01 20.74 -3.58
C ASP A 85 13.11 19.50 -3.59
N PHE A 86 11.86 19.65 -4.05
CA PHE A 86 10.93 18.53 -4.17
C PHE A 86 11.41 17.51 -5.23
N GLY A 87 11.85 17.99 -6.39
CA GLY A 87 12.43 17.13 -7.43
C GLY A 87 13.70 16.41 -6.97
N GLN A 88 14.60 17.12 -6.28
CA GLN A 88 15.80 16.51 -5.70
C GLN A 88 15.45 15.48 -4.62
N THR A 89 14.43 15.75 -3.81
CA THR A 89 13.95 14.81 -2.77
C THR A 89 13.40 13.53 -3.39
N LEU A 90 12.64 13.62 -4.48
CA LEU A 90 12.15 12.44 -5.20
C LEU A 90 13.29 11.61 -5.82
N ILE A 91 14.35 12.25 -6.33
CA ILE A 91 15.55 11.55 -6.82
C ILE A 91 16.25 10.81 -5.68
N LYS A 92 16.41 11.46 -4.52
CA LYS A 92 17.00 10.85 -3.31
C LYS A 92 16.16 9.67 -2.83
N LEU A 93 14.83 9.81 -2.81
CA LEU A 93 13.91 8.73 -2.45
C LEU A 93 14.06 7.55 -3.39
N GLN A 94 14.03 7.78 -4.72
CA GLN A 94 14.19 6.70 -5.70
C GLN A 94 15.53 5.98 -5.52
N THR A 95 16.61 6.73 -5.26
CA THR A 95 17.93 6.16 -4.98
C THR A 95 17.93 5.31 -3.71
N PHE A 96 17.27 5.75 -2.64
CA PHE A 96 17.08 4.98 -1.43
C PHE A 96 16.28 3.69 -1.68
N CYS A 97 15.14 3.77 -2.37
CA CYS A 97 14.32 2.61 -2.74
C CYS A 97 15.05 1.59 -3.63
N MET A 98 16.05 2.04 -4.40
CA MET A 98 16.90 1.18 -5.24
C MET A 98 18.10 0.60 -4.50
N SER A 99 18.33 1.00 -3.26
CA SER A 99 19.36 0.41 -2.40
C SER A 99 18.85 -0.88 -1.73
N ASP A 100 19.64 -1.45 -0.82
CA ASP A 100 19.26 -2.66 -0.07
C ASP A 100 18.30 -2.30 1.08
N VAL A 101 17.07 -1.92 0.73
CA VAL A 101 16.02 -1.60 1.70
C VAL A 101 15.46 -2.92 2.29
N PRO A 102 15.46 -3.11 3.61
CA PRO A 102 14.96 -4.34 4.21
C PRO A 102 13.46 -4.54 3.95
N ALA A 103 13.05 -5.78 3.70
CA ALA A 103 11.67 -6.14 3.39
C ALA A 103 10.66 -5.82 4.52
N GLN A 104 11.14 -5.62 5.75
CA GLN A 104 10.32 -5.24 6.90
C GLN A 104 9.95 -3.75 6.91
N LEU A 105 10.51 -2.93 6.00
CA LEU A 105 10.14 -1.53 5.85
C LEU A 105 9.04 -1.39 4.79
N GLY A 106 7.81 -1.11 5.24
CA GLY A 106 6.73 -0.62 4.38
C GLY A 106 6.74 0.90 4.36
N MET A 107 6.78 1.51 3.17
CA MET A 107 6.79 2.97 3.04
C MET A 107 5.85 3.44 1.92
N THR A 108 5.38 4.66 2.05
CA THR A 108 4.65 5.41 1.02
C THR A 108 5.05 6.87 1.14
N VAL A 109 5.11 7.56 0.00
CA VAL A 109 5.26 9.01 -0.01
C VAL A 109 3.99 9.63 -0.52
N ASN A 110 3.36 10.46 0.32
CA ASN A 110 2.21 11.26 -0.07
C ASN A 110 2.69 12.63 -0.54
N LEU A 111 2.34 12.97 -1.79
CA LEU A 111 2.67 14.25 -2.42
C LEU A 111 1.41 15.11 -2.41
N ARG A 112 1.41 16.25 -1.71
CA ARG A 112 0.23 17.10 -1.55
C ARG A 112 0.59 18.59 -1.65
N LYS A 113 -0.43 19.44 -1.75
CA LYS A 113 -0.25 20.88 -1.56
C LYS A 113 0.13 21.17 -0.11
N SER A 114 1.14 22.03 0.09
CA SER A 114 1.45 22.52 1.43
C SER A 114 0.47 23.62 1.85
N LYS A 115 0.32 23.80 3.16
CA LYS A 115 -0.33 25.00 3.73
C LYS A 115 0.56 26.24 3.59
N GLU A 116 1.86 26.08 3.39
CA GLU A 116 2.78 27.17 3.09
C GLU A 116 2.65 27.59 1.61
N SER A 117 2.45 28.89 1.38
CA SER A 117 2.23 29.44 0.04
C SER A 117 3.37 29.08 -0.90
N GLY A 118 3.03 28.55 -2.08
CA GLY A 118 3.99 28.18 -3.13
C GLY A 118 4.80 26.90 -2.87
N LYS A 119 4.49 26.13 -1.82
CA LYS A 119 5.23 24.90 -1.47
C LYS A 119 4.41 23.63 -1.63
N LEU A 120 5.11 22.52 -1.82
CA LEU A 120 4.59 21.16 -1.85
C LEU A 120 4.91 20.46 -0.53
N LEU A 121 3.97 19.66 -0.04
CA LEU A 121 4.15 18.77 1.09
C LEU A 121 4.68 17.43 0.57
N PHE A 122 5.84 17.04 1.09
CA PHE A 122 6.40 15.70 0.93
C PHE A 122 6.26 14.96 2.25
N ASP A 123 5.42 13.93 2.30
CA ASP A 123 5.13 13.15 3.51
C ASP A 123 5.65 11.72 3.35
N PHE A 124 6.80 11.44 3.95
CA PHE A 124 7.41 10.12 4.03
C PHE A 124 6.84 9.37 5.22
N ALA A 125 5.95 8.41 4.95
CA ALA A 125 5.20 7.71 5.97
C ALA A 125 5.25 6.19 5.75
N GLY A 126 4.96 5.44 6.80
CA GLY A 126 4.96 3.98 6.71
C GLY A 126 5.04 3.30 8.07
N ALA A 127 5.46 2.04 8.03
CA ALA A 127 5.66 1.22 9.21
C ALA A 127 6.88 0.32 9.05
N TRP A 128 7.59 0.11 10.15
CA TRP A 128 8.69 -0.83 10.27
C TRP A 128 8.28 -2.03 11.13
N TYR A 129 8.47 -3.24 10.61
CA TYR A 129 8.05 -4.50 11.23
C TYR A 129 9.21 -5.33 11.80
N GLY A 130 10.39 -4.72 11.97
CA GLY A 130 11.51 -5.31 12.69
C GLY A 130 11.63 -4.78 14.11
N GLU A 131 12.77 -5.02 14.75
CA GLU A 131 13.06 -4.48 16.09
C GLU A 131 13.01 -2.96 16.08
N ALA A 132 12.29 -2.36 17.03
CA ALA A 132 12.11 -0.91 17.10
C ALA A 132 13.43 -0.12 17.16
N SER A 133 14.46 -0.66 17.83
CA SER A 133 15.79 -0.03 17.95
C SER A 133 16.51 0.11 16.60
N ALA A 134 16.22 -0.79 15.65
CA ALA A 134 16.83 -0.81 14.33
C ALA A 134 16.24 0.24 13.38
N PHE A 135 15.01 0.73 13.65
CA PHE A 135 14.28 1.62 12.74
C PHE A 135 15.11 2.83 12.31
N ALA A 136 15.73 3.53 13.28
CA ALA A 136 16.50 4.73 13.00
C ALA A 136 17.63 4.47 12.00
N GLY A 137 18.35 3.35 12.15
CA GLY A 137 19.43 2.96 11.24
C GLY A 137 18.93 2.61 9.84
N VAL A 138 17.74 2.02 9.72
CA VAL A 138 17.13 1.64 8.43
C VAL A 138 16.76 2.85 7.59
N VAL A 139 16.20 3.92 8.18
CA VAL A 139 15.79 5.12 7.43
C VAL A 139 16.87 6.19 7.33
N GLN A 140 17.94 6.09 8.13
CA GLN A 140 19.04 7.07 8.15
C GLN A 140 19.69 7.33 6.78
N PRO A 141 19.89 6.34 5.88
CA PRO A 141 20.48 6.60 4.57
C PRO A 141 19.70 7.61 3.74
N PHE A 142 18.36 7.65 3.88
CA PHE A 142 17.52 8.68 3.27
C PHE A 142 17.54 9.97 4.08
N LEU A 143 17.27 9.89 5.40
CA LEU A 143 17.10 11.07 6.24
C LEU A 143 18.36 11.94 6.38
N SER A 144 19.55 11.36 6.29
CA SER A 144 20.82 12.10 6.32
C SER A 144 21.04 12.99 5.10
N GLN A 145 20.34 12.75 4.00
CA GLN A 145 20.38 13.57 2.79
C GLN A 145 19.32 14.68 2.80
N MET A 146 18.48 14.73 3.82
CA MET A 146 17.34 15.63 3.93
C MET A 146 17.62 16.79 4.89
N PRO A 147 17.06 17.97 4.65
CA PRO A 147 17.06 19.04 5.64
C PRO A 147 16.25 18.62 6.88
N PRO A 148 16.35 19.37 7.99
CA PRO A 148 15.48 19.15 9.15
C PRO A 148 14.00 19.12 8.75
N PRO A 149 13.23 18.11 9.19
CA PRO A 149 11.82 18.00 8.84
C PRO A 149 10.96 19.04 9.55
N THR A 150 9.86 19.44 8.90
CA THR A 150 8.86 20.34 9.49
C THR A 150 7.93 19.61 10.47
N HIS A 151 7.82 18.29 10.32
CA HIS A 151 7.10 17.41 11.25
C HIS A 151 7.77 16.04 11.30
N ASN A 152 7.85 15.46 12.49
CA ASN A 152 8.40 14.13 12.71
C ASN A 152 7.57 13.40 13.77
N SER A 153 6.98 12.28 13.40
CA SER A 153 6.27 11.39 14.30
C SER A 153 6.77 9.96 14.08
N VAL A 154 7.24 9.34 15.15
CA VAL A 154 7.66 7.93 15.16
C VAL A 154 7.08 7.29 16.41
N LYS A 155 6.32 6.21 16.24
CA LYS A 155 5.65 5.54 17.36
C LYS A 155 5.62 4.04 17.17
N THR A 156 6.21 3.34 18.13
CA THR A 156 6.10 1.88 18.24
C THR A 156 4.88 1.50 19.08
N THR A 157 4.07 0.58 18.55
CA THR A 157 2.94 -0.06 19.23
C THR A 157 2.90 -1.54 18.91
N ASP A 158 1.95 -2.29 19.47
CA ASP A 158 1.62 -3.60 18.94
C ASP A 158 1.06 -3.49 17.50
N TRP A 159 1.05 -4.62 16.79
CA TRP A 159 0.63 -4.69 15.38
C TRP A 159 -0.81 -4.23 15.13
N ILE A 160 -1.77 -4.62 15.98
CA ILE A 160 -3.19 -4.29 15.73
C ILE A 160 -3.46 -2.79 15.99
N THR A 161 -2.81 -2.22 17.01
CA THR A 161 -2.87 -0.79 17.31
C THR A 161 -2.22 0.04 16.19
N SER A 162 -1.10 -0.43 15.62
CA SER A 162 -0.45 0.22 14.47
C SER A 162 -1.40 0.29 13.26
N LEU A 163 -2.14 -0.78 12.97
CA LEU A 163 -3.15 -0.78 11.91
C LEU A 163 -4.24 0.28 12.14
N SER A 164 -4.78 0.39 13.36
CA SER A 164 -5.74 1.46 13.71
C SER A 164 -5.13 2.85 13.54
N ARG A 165 -3.86 3.04 13.89
CA ARG A 165 -3.17 4.34 13.75
C ARG A 165 -2.98 4.74 12.29
N ILE A 166 -2.60 3.81 11.42
CA ILE A 166 -2.45 4.05 9.97
C ILE A 166 -3.79 4.45 9.35
N LEU A 167 -4.90 3.91 9.84
CA LEU A 167 -6.26 4.29 9.44
C LEU A 167 -6.79 5.58 10.11
N GLY A 168 -5.91 6.41 10.69
CA GLY A 168 -6.31 7.66 11.33
C GLY A 168 -7.09 7.47 12.63
N GLY A 169 -6.92 6.34 13.31
CA GLY A 169 -7.62 6.01 14.56
C GLY A 169 -9.02 5.42 14.36
N GLN A 170 -9.40 5.08 13.12
CA GLN A 170 -10.66 4.38 12.86
C GLN A 170 -10.67 2.99 13.53
N ALA A 171 -11.87 2.59 13.97
CA ALA A 171 -12.08 1.27 14.54
C ALA A 171 -11.83 0.17 13.49
N LEU A 172 -11.06 -0.84 13.85
CA LEU A 172 -10.89 -2.04 13.04
C LEU A 172 -12.10 -2.95 13.26
N SER A 173 -13.13 -2.81 12.43
CA SER A 173 -14.34 -3.63 12.52
C SER A 173 -14.60 -4.40 11.24
N THR A 174 -14.89 -5.69 11.40
CA THR A 174 -15.39 -6.56 10.32
C THR A 174 -16.92 -6.59 10.27
N ALA A 175 -17.60 -5.89 11.18
CA ALA A 175 -19.06 -5.83 11.21
C ALA A 175 -19.55 -4.67 10.34
N SER A 176 -20.18 -4.99 9.21
CA SER A 176 -20.95 -4.01 8.45
C SER A 176 -22.28 -3.74 9.14
N LYS A 177 -22.70 -2.48 9.24
CA LYS A 177 -24.05 -2.11 9.74
C LYS A 177 -25.18 -2.80 8.99
N PHE A 178 -24.92 -3.31 7.77
CA PHE A 178 -25.89 -4.00 6.94
C PHE A 178 -26.53 -5.23 7.62
N ARG A 179 -25.86 -5.86 8.60
CA ARG A 179 -26.34 -7.09 9.25
C ARG A 179 -26.79 -6.88 10.70
N ASN A 180 -26.49 -5.75 11.34
CA ASN A 180 -26.87 -5.54 12.73
C ASN A 180 -27.06 -4.03 13.06
N PRO A 181 -28.31 -3.54 13.13
CA PRO A 181 -28.59 -2.12 13.36
C PRO A 181 -28.29 -1.63 14.79
N ASP A 182 -27.96 -2.53 15.73
CA ASP A 182 -27.79 -2.21 17.16
C ASP A 182 -26.32 -1.97 17.59
N VAL A 183 -25.36 -1.98 16.68
CA VAL A 183 -23.93 -1.86 17.03
C VAL A 183 -23.40 -0.46 16.74
N SER A 184 -23.72 0.47 17.64
CA SER A 184 -23.59 1.93 17.42
C SER A 184 -22.24 2.57 17.77
N ARG A 185 -21.14 1.82 17.94
CA ARG A 185 -19.88 2.44 18.44
C ARG A 185 -18.58 2.16 17.70
N HIS A 186 -18.51 1.16 16.81
CA HIS A 186 -17.23 0.79 16.18
C HIS A 186 -17.37 0.33 14.72
N ASN A 187 -18.49 0.59 14.05
CA ASN A 187 -18.72 0.12 12.69
C ASN A 187 -18.57 1.26 11.68
N VAL A 188 -17.74 1.04 10.66
CA VAL A 188 -17.69 1.88 9.46
C VAL A 188 -19.02 1.73 8.74
N ASP A 189 -19.73 2.83 8.54
CA ASP A 189 -20.95 2.84 7.73
C ASP A 189 -20.57 2.92 6.26
N LEU A 190 -20.42 1.76 5.62
CA LEU A 190 -20.05 1.70 4.20
C LEU A 190 -21.06 2.37 3.25
N ALA A 191 -22.27 2.71 3.73
CA ALA A 191 -23.24 3.49 2.96
C ALA A 191 -23.02 5.02 3.08
N GLU A 192 -22.18 5.46 4.01
CA GLU A 192 -21.77 6.86 4.19
C GLU A 192 -20.34 7.11 3.66
N GLU A 193 -19.53 6.07 3.51
CA GLU A 193 -18.17 6.15 2.94
C GLU A 193 -18.20 6.31 1.41
N HIS A 194 -18.34 7.56 0.96
CA HIS A 194 -18.35 7.91 -0.45
C HIS A 194 -17.48 9.14 -0.72
N ASP A 195 -16.78 9.13 -1.85
CA ASP A 195 -16.05 10.29 -2.38
C ASP A 195 -16.25 10.37 -3.90
N THR A 196 -16.24 11.58 -4.46
CA THR A 196 -16.31 11.82 -5.90
C THR A 196 -14.93 12.18 -6.42
N PHE A 197 -14.21 11.18 -6.94
CA PHE A 197 -12.83 11.35 -7.36
C PHE A 197 -12.55 10.75 -8.74
N TYR A 198 -11.43 11.17 -9.34
CA TYR A 198 -10.87 10.60 -10.55
C TYR A 198 -9.43 10.13 -10.26
N ALA A 199 -9.11 8.89 -10.61
CA ALA A 199 -7.81 8.31 -10.35
C ALA A 199 -7.18 7.68 -11.60
N LYS A 200 -5.86 7.75 -11.67
CA LYS A 200 -5.00 7.00 -12.58
C LYS A 200 -3.82 6.43 -11.79
N SER A 201 -3.24 5.34 -12.27
CA SER A 201 -2.02 4.75 -11.70
C SER A 201 -0.98 4.48 -12.77
N LEU A 202 0.28 4.43 -12.34
CA LEU A 202 1.44 4.08 -13.16
C LEU A 202 2.36 3.20 -12.32
N THR A 203 2.98 2.20 -12.94
CA THR A 203 4.03 1.38 -12.32
C THR A 203 5.34 1.62 -13.05
N THR A 204 6.39 1.94 -12.30
CA THR A 204 7.74 2.13 -12.85
C THR A 204 8.57 0.88 -12.58
N PRO A 205 9.15 0.23 -13.61
CA PRO A 205 9.97 -0.96 -13.42
C PRO A 205 11.31 -0.61 -12.76
N ALA A 206 11.77 -1.46 -11.85
CA ALA A 206 13.08 -1.27 -11.18
C ALA A 206 14.27 -1.27 -12.16
N SER A 207 14.15 -1.95 -13.30
CA SER A 207 15.18 -1.98 -14.35
C SER A 207 15.24 -0.72 -15.22
N ALA A 208 14.19 0.12 -15.19
CA ALA A 208 14.14 1.39 -15.90
C ALA A 208 13.42 2.43 -15.00
N PRO A 209 14.09 2.88 -13.92
CA PRO A 209 13.55 3.88 -13.01
C PRO A 209 13.30 5.21 -13.73
N MET A 210 12.58 6.14 -13.08
CA MET A 210 12.36 7.45 -13.68
C MET A 210 13.70 8.19 -13.81
N SER A 211 13.93 8.82 -14.96
CA SER A 211 15.10 9.68 -15.14
C SER A 211 14.97 10.96 -14.30
N ASN A 212 16.09 11.59 -13.97
CA ASN A 212 16.08 12.87 -13.25
C ASN A 212 15.29 13.95 -13.99
N SER A 213 15.33 13.97 -15.33
CA SER A 213 14.55 14.91 -16.13
C SER A 213 13.05 14.62 -16.06
N SER A 214 12.63 13.35 -16.03
CA SER A 214 11.23 12.98 -15.82
C SER A 214 10.74 13.35 -14.42
N ILE A 215 11.57 13.15 -13.39
CA ILE A 215 11.24 13.55 -12.01
C ILE A 215 11.14 15.08 -11.90
N ALA A 216 12.07 15.82 -12.51
CA ALA A 216 12.02 17.29 -12.54
C ALA A 216 10.76 17.78 -13.27
N ALA A 217 10.42 17.20 -14.43
CA ALA A 217 9.21 17.54 -15.15
C ALA A 217 7.94 17.24 -14.34
N PHE A 218 7.89 16.09 -13.65
CA PHE A 218 6.78 15.74 -12.77
C PHE A 218 6.65 16.72 -11.59
N SER A 219 7.77 17.09 -10.96
CA SER A 219 7.80 18.06 -9.86
C SER A 219 7.30 19.43 -10.30
N LYS A 220 7.68 19.86 -11.51
CA LYS A 220 7.15 21.07 -12.13
C LYS A 220 5.64 21.02 -12.35
N VAL A 221 5.09 19.89 -12.81
CA VAL A 221 3.63 19.72 -12.93
C VAL A 221 2.95 19.87 -11.57
N LEU A 222 3.50 19.27 -10.51
CA LEU A 222 2.95 19.41 -9.16
C LEU A 222 3.02 20.86 -8.65
N ALA A 223 4.15 21.54 -8.85
CA ALA A 223 4.34 22.91 -8.39
C ALA A 223 3.50 23.95 -9.16
N THR A 224 3.26 23.72 -10.45
CA THR A 224 2.55 24.68 -11.30
C THR A 224 1.05 24.41 -11.39
N GLN A 225 0.66 23.16 -11.65
CA GLN A 225 -0.75 22.76 -11.83
C GLN A 225 -1.31 22.18 -10.53
N GLY A 226 -0.53 21.35 -9.83
CA GLY A 226 -0.96 20.72 -8.57
C GLY A 226 -1.32 21.75 -7.50
N LEU A 227 -0.54 22.83 -7.34
CA LEU A 227 -0.87 23.90 -6.38
C LEU A 227 -2.17 24.65 -6.68
N GLN A 228 -2.63 24.63 -7.94
CA GLN A 228 -3.87 25.27 -8.39
C GLN A 228 -5.06 24.31 -8.40
N SER A 229 -4.82 23.02 -8.19
CA SER A 229 -5.88 22.03 -8.09
C SER A 229 -6.79 22.32 -6.89
N LYS A 230 -8.07 21.95 -7.03
CA LYS A 230 -9.09 22.09 -5.97
C LYS A 230 -9.21 20.84 -5.10
N THR A 231 -8.17 20.00 -5.12
CA THR A 231 -8.05 18.77 -4.32
C THR A 231 -7.32 19.03 -3.02
#